data_AF-A0A2E8WSM4-F1
#
_entry.id   AF-A0A2E8WSM4-F1
#
_cell.length_a   1.000
_cell.length_b   1.000
_cell.length_c   1.000
_cell.angle_alpha   90.00
_cell.angle_beta   90.00
_cell.angle_gamma   90.00
#
_symmetry.space_group_name_H-M   'P 1'
#
loop_
_entity.id
_entity.type
_entity.pdbx_description
1 polymer ?
#
loop_
_entity_poly.entity_id
_entity_poly.type
_entity_poly.pdbx_seq_one_letter_code
_entity_poly.pdbx_strand_id
1 'polypeptide(L)'
;MISAMLTLGSISALGIAMLLWADRRYPEDRDSLPAIIDQLLPQTQCAQCGYGGCRPYAEAIAEGAPINLCPPGGEALIKQLSRQLNRPDLPLSAEVPATAPKQIARIDESQCIGCTLCIPACPVDAIVGAQQFTHTIIESECTGCELCLPPCPVDCIELIPVAELDTAPLPPTPHAPCIRCGECELHCPKSLAPHMLLLQRDQETVARDWNLAACIECRLCDRACPADIPLTDMFKWMKHEDQIRGTQAAEAQHALHRYERHEQRVASKRTELKTRPKQSDASALLERIKAGPQ
;
A
#
# COMPACT_ATOMS: atom_id res chain seq x y z
N MET A 1 -7.90 28.52 46.52
CA MET A 1 -7.16 28.02 45.34
C MET A 1 -6.59 26.63 45.57
N ILE A 2 -5.78 26.39 46.61
CA ILE A 2 -5.17 25.06 46.88
C ILE A 2 -6.22 23.94 47.09
N SER A 3 -7.27 24.17 47.88
CA SER A 3 -8.33 23.16 48.07
C SER A 3 -9.06 22.80 46.77
N ALA A 4 -9.28 23.76 45.88
CA ALA A 4 -9.92 23.50 44.59
C ALA A 4 -9.05 22.65 43.67
N MET A 5 -7.72 22.85 43.69
CA MET A 5 -6.78 22.00 42.95
C MET A 5 -6.71 20.57 43.51
N LEU A 6 -6.78 20.42 44.83
CA LEU A 6 -6.79 19.11 45.48
C LEU A 6 -8.07 18.31 45.19
N THR A 7 -9.24 18.96 45.19
CA THR A 7 -10.52 18.29 44.86
C THR A 7 -10.59 17.86 43.40
N LEU A 8 -10.13 18.71 42.47
CA LEU A 8 -10.06 18.34 41.05
C LEU A 8 -9.08 17.20 40.80
N GLY A 9 -7.89 17.26 41.40
CA GLY A 9 -6.87 16.22 41.27
C GLY A 9 -7.34 14.85 41.81
N SER A 10 -8.07 14.84 42.94
CA SER A 10 -8.59 13.60 43.51
C SER A 10 -9.75 13.00 42.71
N ILE A 11 -10.64 13.82 42.15
CA ILE A 11 -11.69 13.35 41.23
C ILE A 11 -11.07 12.77 39.95
N SER A 12 -10.09 13.43 39.35
CA SER A 12 -9.37 12.90 38.18
C SER A 12 -8.63 11.59 38.50
N ALA A 13 -7.97 11.49 39.65
CA ALA A 13 -7.28 10.27 40.06
C ALA A 13 -8.25 9.10 40.26
N LEU A 14 -9.41 9.35 40.87
CA LEU A 14 -10.48 8.35 41.02
C LEU A 14 -11.06 7.93 39.67
N GLY A 15 -11.30 8.88 38.77
CA GLY A 15 -11.75 8.59 37.40
C GLY A 15 -10.75 7.73 36.62
N ILE A 16 -9.47 8.08 36.66
CA ILE A 16 -8.39 7.30 36.02
C ILE A 16 -8.31 5.89 36.64
N ALA A 17 -8.36 5.78 37.97
CA ALA A 17 -8.33 4.50 38.65
C ALA A 17 -9.52 3.60 38.26
N MET A 18 -10.72 4.19 38.13
CA MET A 18 -11.92 3.47 37.70
C MET A 18 -11.82 3.00 36.24
N LEU A 19 -11.30 3.83 35.34
CA LEU A 19 -11.08 3.46 33.93
C LEU A 19 -10.03 2.36 33.78
N LEU A 20 -8.90 2.47 34.49
CA LEU A 20 -7.86 1.41 34.51
C LEU A 20 -8.36 0.11 35.13
N TRP A 21 -9.25 0.19 36.12
CA TRP A 21 -9.91 -0.99 36.68
C TRP A 21 -10.86 -1.63 35.66
N ALA A 22 -11.67 -0.83 34.96
CA ALA A 22 -12.62 -1.31 33.96
C ALA A 22 -11.90 -1.97 32.76
N ASP A 23 -10.86 -1.34 32.22
CA ASP A 23 -10.03 -1.86 31.12
C ASP A 23 -9.41 -3.23 31.47
N ARG A 24 -8.89 -3.38 32.69
CA ARG A 24 -8.39 -4.68 33.19
C ARG A 24 -9.49 -5.71 33.44
N ARG A 25 -10.70 -5.28 33.78
CA ARG A 25 -11.83 -6.17 34.08
C ARG A 25 -12.55 -6.65 32.84
N TYR A 26 -12.55 -5.85 31.78
CA TYR A 26 -13.24 -6.09 30.51
C TYR A 26 -12.24 -5.93 29.35
N PRO A 27 -11.21 -6.80 29.26
CA PRO A 27 -10.34 -6.78 28.10
C PRO A 27 -11.16 -7.05 26.84
N GLU A 28 -10.81 -6.33 25.77
CA GLU A 28 -11.43 -6.51 24.45
C GLU A 28 -11.25 -7.96 23.99
N ASP A 29 -12.36 -8.63 23.61
CA ASP A 29 -12.35 -10.05 23.26
C ASP A 29 -11.73 -10.28 21.88
N ARG A 30 -10.39 -10.26 21.85
CA ARG A 30 -9.56 -10.50 20.66
C ARG A 30 -9.67 -11.93 20.14
N ASP A 31 -10.16 -12.86 20.97
CA ASP A 31 -10.37 -14.26 20.62
C ASP A 31 -11.81 -14.54 20.15
N SER A 32 -12.66 -13.51 20.11
CA SER A 32 -14.00 -13.62 19.57
C SER A 32 -13.98 -14.00 18.08
N LEU A 33 -14.95 -14.81 17.67
CA LEU A 33 -15.09 -15.24 16.28
C LEU A 33 -15.14 -14.07 15.27
N PRO A 34 -15.89 -12.97 15.52
CA PRO A 34 -15.87 -11.80 14.65
C PRO A 34 -14.47 -11.16 14.55
N ALA A 35 -13.70 -11.09 15.65
CA ALA A 35 -12.36 -10.51 15.63
C ALA A 35 -11.38 -11.35 14.79
N ILE A 36 -11.50 -12.67 14.83
CA ILE A 36 -10.70 -13.58 14.00
C ILE A 36 -11.06 -13.42 12.52
N ILE A 37 -12.34 -13.34 12.19
CA ILE A 37 -12.80 -13.15 10.80
C ILE A 37 -12.33 -11.79 10.28
N ASP A 38 -12.48 -10.74 11.07
CA ASP A 38 -12.07 -9.39 10.71
C ASP A 38 -10.58 -9.35 10.36
N GLN A 39 -9.71 -9.98 11.16
CA GLN A 39 -8.27 -10.09 10.85
C GLN A 39 -7.95 -10.82 9.53
N LEU A 40 -8.83 -11.67 9.04
CA LEU A 40 -8.67 -12.36 7.75
C LEU A 40 -9.13 -11.50 6.56
N LEU A 41 -10.03 -10.55 6.79
CA LEU A 41 -10.51 -9.66 5.74
C LEU A 41 -9.39 -8.72 5.25
N PRO A 42 -9.46 -8.23 4.00
CA PRO A 42 -8.38 -7.43 3.41
C PRO A 42 -8.27 -6.01 3.98
N GLN A 43 -9.14 -5.63 4.93
CA GLN A 43 -9.14 -4.34 5.62
C GLN A 43 -9.20 -3.12 4.68
N THR A 44 -9.77 -3.29 3.48
CA THR A 44 -9.89 -2.22 2.47
C THR A 44 -11.01 -1.22 2.77
N GLN A 45 -11.92 -1.52 3.69
CA GLN A 45 -13.08 -0.68 4.04
C GLN A 45 -13.86 -0.16 2.81
N CYS A 46 -13.91 -0.94 1.73
CA CYS A 46 -14.45 -0.49 0.44
C CYS A 46 -15.98 -0.59 0.33
N ALA A 47 -16.64 -1.23 1.30
CA ALA A 47 -18.10 -1.46 1.35
C ALA A 47 -18.73 -2.19 0.14
N GLN A 48 -17.92 -2.73 -0.78
CA GLN A 48 -18.41 -3.43 -1.99
C GLN A 48 -19.25 -4.67 -1.69
N CYS A 49 -19.06 -5.28 -0.52
CA CYS A 49 -19.85 -6.41 -0.04
C CYS A 49 -21.26 -6.03 0.47
N GLY A 50 -21.63 -4.75 0.46
CA GLY A 50 -22.89 -4.23 0.99
C GLY A 50 -22.88 -3.90 2.49
N TYR A 51 -21.75 -4.09 3.17
CA TYR A 51 -21.56 -3.74 4.59
C TYR A 51 -20.70 -2.49 4.72
N GLY A 52 -20.91 -1.69 5.76
CA GLY A 52 -20.19 -0.41 5.99
C GLY A 52 -18.70 -0.52 6.33
N GLY A 53 -18.09 -1.69 6.15
CA GLY A 53 -16.68 -1.95 6.45
C GLY A 53 -16.39 -3.44 6.63
N CYS A 54 -15.13 -3.77 6.89
CA CYS A 54 -14.70 -5.15 7.15
C CYS A 54 -15.29 -5.67 8.48
N ARG A 55 -15.28 -4.87 9.54
CA ARG A 55 -15.76 -5.29 10.86
C ARG A 55 -17.25 -5.67 10.88
N PRO A 56 -18.19 -4.86 10.35
CA PRO A 56 -19.60 -5.27 10.27
C PRO A 56 -19.82 -6.53 9.42
N TYR A 57 -19.04 -6.72 8.35
CA TYR A 57 -19.12 -7.95 7.56
C TYR A 57 -18.60 -9.17 8.33
N ALA A 58 -17.54 -9.00 9.12
CA ALA A 58 -17.01 -10.06 9.98
C ALA A 58 -18.02 -10.51 11.05
N GLU A 59 -18.72 -9.56 11.66
CA GLU A 59 -19.83 -9.81 12.59
C GLU A 59 -20.97 -10.57 11.91
N ALA A 60 -21.39 -10.12 10.72
CA ALA A 60 -22.42 -10.81 9.94
C ALA A 60 -22.00 -12.24 9.55
N ILE A 61 -20.74 -12.47 9.16
CA ILE A 61 -20.23 -13.83 8.89
C ILE A 61 -20.32 -14.69 10.15
N ALA A 62 -19.94 -14.16 11.32
CA ALA A 62 -20.02 -14.87 12.59
C ALA A 62 -21.47 -15.27 12.91
N GLU A 63 -22.45 -14.44 12.56
CA GLU A 63 -23.88 -14.68 12.72
C GLU A 63 -24.48 -15.64 11.66
N GLY A 64 -23.75 -15.92 10.57
CA GLY A 64 -24.16 -16.90 9.55
C GLY A 64 -24.26 -16.35 8.12
N ALA A 65 -23.85 -15.11 7.87
CA ALA A 65 -23.82 -14.55 6.53
C ALA A 65 -22.90 -15.33 5.57
N PRO A 66 -23.13 -15.24 4.25
CA PRO A 66 -22.28 -15.88 3.25
C PRO A 66 -20.85 -15.34 3.30
N ILE A 67 -19.85 -16.22 3.14
CA ILE A 67 -18.42 -15.88 3.18
C ILE A 67 -17.87 -15.37 1.84
N ASN A 68 -18.68 -15.42 0.78
CA ASN A 68 -18.31 -15.19 -0.62
C ASN A 68 -18.76 -13.82 -1.15
N LEU A 69 -18.98 -12.84 -0.27
CA LEU A 69 -19.44 -11.50 -0.64
C LEU A 69 -18.31 -10.47 -0.75
N CYS A 70 -17.03 -10.85 -0.61
CA CYS A 70 -15.90 -9.91 -0.60
C CYS A 70 -15.08 -9.95 -1.91
N PRO A 71 -15.34 -9.04 -2.88
CA PRO A 71 -14.59 -8.96 -4.13
C PRO A 71 -13.08 -8.72 -3.97
N PRO A 72 -12.60 -7.84 -3.08
CA PRO A 72 -11.16 -7.59 -2.97
C PRO A 72 -10.40 -8.78 -2.37
N GLY A 73 -11.05 -9.59 -1.53
CA GLY A 73 -10.46 -10.81 -1.00
C GLY A 73 -10.49 -11.99 -1.99
N GLY A 74 -11.46 -11.99 -2.91
CA GLY A 74 -11.59 -12.99 -3.96
C GLY A 74 -11.65 -14.44 -3.45
N GLU A 75 -11.33 -15.39 -4.32
CA GLU A 75 -11.37 -16.82 -3.98
C GLU A 75 -10.35 -17.23 -2.90
N ALA A 76 -9.22 -16.51 -2.80
CA ALA A 76 -8.19 -16.80 -1.82
C ALA A 76 -8.71 -16.60 -0.39
N LEU A 77 -9.39 -15.47 -0.15
CA LEU A 77 -10.05 -15.20 1.13
C LEU A 77 -11.13 -16.23 1.43
N ILE A 78 -11.97 -16.58 0.44
CA ILE A 78 -13.07 -17.55 0.65
C ILE A 78 -12.51 -18.89 1.13
N LYS A 79 -11.44 -19.39 0.50
CA LYS A 79 -10.78 -20.65 0.91
C LYS A 79 -10.20 -20.56 2.32
N GLN A 80 -9.66 -19.40 2.72
CA GLN A 80 -9.16 -19.20 4.08
C GLN A 80 -10.30 -19.19 5.10
N LEU A 81 -11.37 -18.45 4.84
CA LEU A 81 -12.55 -18.38 5.71
C LEU A 81 -13.25 -19.73 5.83
N SER A 82 -13.42 -20.45 4.72
CA SER A 82 -13.98 -21.80 4.68
C SER A 82 -13.23 -22.77 5.60
N ARG A 83 -11.89 -22.78 5.53
CA ARG A 83 -11.04 -23.61 6.39
C ARG A 83 -11.13 -23.23 7.86
N GLN A 84 -11.15 -21.93 8.16
CA GLN A 84 -11.20 -21.43 9.54
C GLN A 84 -12.58 -21.64 10.19
N LEU A 85 -13.65 -21.45 9.42
CA LEU A 85 -15.03 -21.51 9.90
C LEU A 85 -15.69 -22.88 9.68
N ASN A 86 -14.98 -23.82 9.05
CA ASN A 86 -15.49 -25.13 8.63
C ASN A 86 -16.81 -25.02 7.84
N ARG A 87 -16.84 -24.13 6.85
CA ARG A 87 -17.99 -23.86 5.96
C ARG A 87 -17.68 -24.34 4.52
N PRO A 88 -18.68 -24.64 3.68
CA PRO A 88 -18.43 -25.05 2.31
C PRO A 88 -17.79 -23.92 1.48
N ASP A 89 -16.85 -24.28 0.61
CA ASP A 89 -16.29 -23.38 -0.40
C ASP A 89 -17.39 -22.98 -1.40
N LEU A 90 -17.66 -21.69 -1.50
CA LEU A 90 -18.61 -21.10 -2.45
C LEU A 90 -17.84 -20.27 -3.48
N PRO A 91 -18.27 -20.23 -4.76
CA PRO A 91 -17.72 -19.26 -5.70
C PRO A 91 -18.08 -17.83 -5.24
N LEU A 92 -17.31 -16.83 -5.66
CA LEU A 92 -17.64 -15.42 -5.41
C LEU A 92 -19.07 -15.13 -5.88
N SER A 93 -19.87 -14.46 -5.03
CA SER A 93 -21.28 -14.20 -5.34
C SER A 93 -21.42 -13.34 -6.60
N ALA A 94 -22.36 -13.71 -7.48
CA ALA A 94 -22.69 -12.94 -8.67
C ALA A 94 -23.42 -11.62 -8.34
N GLU A 95 -23.89 -11.45 -7.11
CA GLU A 95 -24.55 -10.22 -6.63
C GLU A 95 -23.55 -9.09 -6.38
N VAL A 96 -22.26 -9.42 -6.29
CA VAL A 96 -21.21 -8.45 -5.98
C VAL A 96 -20.36 -8.21 -7.23
N PRO A 97 -19.96 -6.96 -7.53
CA PRO A 97 -19.13 -6.69 -8.70
C PRO A 97 -17.90 -7.60 -8.74
N ALA A 98 -17.62 -8.11 -9.94
CA ALA A 98 -16.34 -8.78 -10.21
C ALA A 98 -15.20 -7.85 -9.79
N THR A 99 -14.06 -8.42 -9.40
CA THR A 99 -12.88 -7.66 -8.95
C THR A 99 -12.52 -6.57 -9.96
N ALA A 100 -13.02 -5.37 -9.72
CA ALA A 100 -12.82 -4.21 -10.57
C ALA A 100 -11.40 -3.68 -10.34
N PRO A 101 -10.79 -3.02 -11.35
CA PRO A 101 -9.55 -2.31 -11.14
C PRO A 101 -9.73 -1.29 -10.01
N LYS A 102 -8.70 -1.09 -9.18
CA LYS A 102 -8.74 -0.07 -8.12
C LYS A 102 -9.12 1.26 -8.75
N GLN A 103 -10.14 1.90 -8.21
CA GLN A 103 -10.57 3.23 -8.61
C GLN A 103 -10.33 4.18 -7.43
N ILE A 104 -10.12 5.45 -7.74
CA ILE A 104 -10.08 6.50 -6.72
C ILE A 104 -11.07 7.59 -7.08
N ALA A 105 -11.60 8.26 -6.05
CA ALA A 105 -12.40 9.45 -6.26
C ALA A 105 -11.51 10.61 -6.72
N ARG A 106 -12.01 11.42 -7.64
CA ARG A 106 -11.45 12.71 -8.07
C ARG A 106 -12.52 13.77 -7.91
N ILE A 107 -12.14 14.92 -7.35
CA ILE A 107 -13.04 16.07 -7.16
C ILE A 107 -12.72 17.10 -8.23
N ASP A 108 -13.71 17.54 -9.00
CA ASP A 108 -13.56 18.66 -9.92
C ASP A 108 -13.46 19.97 -9.13
N GLU A 109 -12.26 20.54 -9.09
CA GLU A 109 -11.97 21.74 -8.32
C GLU A 109 -12.76 22.97 -8.79
N SER A 110 -13.19 22.99 -10.05
CA SER A 110 -13.94 24.11 -10.63
C SER A 110 -15.41 24.13 -10.21
N GLN A 111 -15.95 22.98 -9.78
CA GLN A 111 -17.36 22.83 -9.40
C GLN A 111 -17.56 22.66 -7.89
N CYS A 112 -16.51 22.28 -7.16
CA CYS A 112 -16.62 22.09 -5.71
C CYS A 112 -16.91 23.41 -4.97
N ILE A 113 -18.05 23.46 -4.28
CA ILE A 113 -18.49 24.64 -3.51
C ILE A 113 -18.03 24.65 -2.04
N GLY A 114 -17.23 23.68 -1.60
CA GLY A 114 -16.76 23.62 -0.21
C GLY A 114 -17.85 23.31 0.83
N CYS A 115 -18.85 22.46 0.50
CA CYS A 115 -19.98 22.16 1.39
C CYS A 115 -19.65 21.24 2.60
N THR A 116 -18.53 20.53 2.57
CA THR A 116 -18.03 19.59 3.61
C THR A 116 -18.87 18.32 3.83
N LEU A 117 -19.96 18.10 3.08
CA LEU A 117 -20.81 16.92 3.24
C LEU A 117 -20.13 15.59 2.87
N CYS A 118 -19.12 15.64 2.00
CA CYS A 118 -18.36 14.46 1.59
C CYS A 118 -17.37 13.98 2.66
N ILE A 119 -16.83 14.88 3.51
CA ILE A 119 -15.84 14.56 4.55
C ILE A 119 -16.36 13.48 5.52
N PRO A 120 -17.53 13.64 6.20
CA PRO A 120 -18.03 12.63 7.12
C PRO A 120 -18.48 11.33 6.44
N ALA A 121 -18.68 11.34 5.12
CA ALA A 121 -19.01 10.15 4.36
C ALA A 121 -17.79 9.30 3.99
N CYS A 122 -16.58 9.86 4.09
CA CYS A 122 -15.35 9.13 3.79
C CYS A 122 -14.93 8.27 5.00
N PRO A 123 -14.94 6.92 4.89
CA PRO A 123 -14.64 6.05 6.02
C PRO A 123 -13.14 5.99 6.38
N VAL A 124 -12.27 6.52 5.51
CA VAL A 124 -10.81 6.47 5.63
C VAL A 124 -10.18 7.86 5.68
N ASP A 125 -11.00 8.90 5.81
CA ASP A 125 -10.55 10.30 5.88
C ASP A 125 -9.64 10.74 4.71
N ALA A 126 -9.86 10.17 3.51
CA ALA A 126 -9.10 10.49 2.31
C ALA A 126 -9.44 11.87 1.70
N ILE A 127 -10.50 12.55 2.17
CA ILE A 127 -10.93 13.86 1.66
C ILE A 127 -10.33 14.97 2.53
N VAL A 128 -9.62 15.89 1.91
CA VAL A 128 -9.04 17.07 2.58
C VAL A 128 -9.71 18.34 2.05
N GLY A 129 -10.10 19.22 2.96
CA GLY A 129 -10.64 20.54 2.65
C GLY A 129 -11.28 21.20 3.86
N ALA A 130 -11.96 22.31 3.64
CA ALA A 130 -12.63 23.07 4.69
C ALA A 130 -13.90 23.72 4.14
N GLN A 131 -14.75 24.24 5.04
CA GLN A 131 -15.96 24.95 4.65
C GLN A 131 -15.63 26.14 3.74
N GLN A 132 -16.32 26.24 2.60
CA GLN A 132 -16.10 27.24 1.54
C GLN A 132 -14.75 27.14 0.81
N PHE A 133 -13.97 26.07 1.02
CA PHE A 133 -12.77 25.78 0.25
C PHE A 133 -12.94 24.50 -0.57
N THR A 134 -12.32 24.47 -1.75
CA THR A 134 -12.29 23.29 -2.61
C THR A 134 -11.69 22.10 -1.87
N HIS A 135 -12.35 20.94 -2.00
CA HIS A 135 -11.85 19.69 -1.43
C HIS A 135 -10.99 18.95 -2.45
N THR A 136 -10.08 18.11 -1.96
CA THR A 136 -9.25 17.22 -2.78
C THR A 136 -9.15 15.85 -2.13
N ILE A 137 -8.64 14.86 -2.88
CA ILE A 137 -8.52 13.46 -2.45
C ILE A 137 -7.05 13.12 -2.26
N ILE A 138 -6.71 12.51 -1.14
CA ILE A 138 -5.42 11.84 -0.96
C ILE A 138 -5.49 10.48 -1.65
N GLU A 139 -4.91 10.40 -2.85
CA GLU A 139 -4.99 9.22 -3.73
C GLU A 139 -4.49 7.93 -3.08
N SER A 140 -3.47 8.02 -2.21
CA SER A 140 -2.90 6.86 -1.51
C SER A 140 -3.88 6.21 -0.53
N GLU A 141 -4.72 7.02 0.11
CA GLU A 141 -5.65 6.58 1.14
C GLU A 141 -7.04 6.24 0.58
N CYS A 142 -7.37 6.76 -0.61
CA CYS A 142 -8.68 6.51 -1.22
C CYS A 142 -8.87 5.02 -1.57
N THR A 143 -9.98 4.46 -1.09
CA THR A 143 -10.36 3.05 -1.29
C THR A 143 -11.32 2.84 -2.45
N GLY A 144 -11.87 3.92 -3.03
CA GLY A 144 -12.86 3.83 -4.11
C GLY A 144 -14.22 3.29 -3.66
N CYS A 145 -14.65 3.57 -2.43
CA CYS A 145 -15.89 3.05 -1.85
C CYS A 145 -17.19 3.74 -2.32
N GLU A 146 -17.10 4.80 -3.13
CA GLU A 146 -18.22 5.57 -3.68
C GLU A 146 -19.14 6.28 -2.66
N LEU A 147 -18.90 6.13 -1.35
CA LEU A 147 -19.73 6.73 -0.30
C LEU A 147 -19.80 8.27 -0.34
N CYS A 148 -18.81 8.91 -0.97
CA CYS A 148 -18.75 10.37 -1.12
C CYS A 148 -19.60 10.92 -2.27
N LEU A 149 -20.08 10.09 -3.20
CA LEU A 149 -20.87 10.51 -4.36
C LEU A 149 -22.28 11.00 -3.94
N PRO A 150 -23.10 10.19 -3.23
CA PRO A 150 -24.45 10.60 -2.83
C PRO A 150 -24.56 11.91 -2.04
N PRO A 151 -23.66 12.23 -1.07
CA PRO A 151 -23.76 13.47 -0.30
C PRO A 151 -23.31 14.73 -1.07
N CYS A 152 -22.75 14.62 -2.28
CA CYS A 152 -22.29 15.78 -3.04
C CYS A 152 -23.47 16.52 -3.73
N PRO A 153 -23.81 17.75 -3.33
CA PRO A 153 -24.99 18.46 -3.86
C PRO A 153 -24.78 19.03 -5.28
N VAL A 154 -23.54 19.10 -5.73
CA VAL A 154 -23.13 19.64 -7.04
C VAL A 154 -22.57 18.55 -7.96
N ASP A 155 -22.60 17.29 -7.52
CA ASP A 155 -22.15 16.12 -8.29
C ASP A 155 -20.74 16.27 -8.90
N CYS A 156 -19.82 16.90 -8.17
CA CYS A 156 -18.47 17.20 -8.64
C CYS A 156 -17.44 16.09 -8.35
N ILE A 157 -17.87 14.86 -8.07
CA ILE A 157 -16.98 13.75 -7.67
C ILE A 157 -17.14 12.58 -8.64
N GLU A 158 -16.05 12.16 -9.26
CA GLU A 158 -16.01 11.03 -10.20
C GLU A 158 -15.05 9.94 -9.70
N LEU A 159 -15.27 8.67 -10.08
CA LEU A 159 -14.30 7.60 -9.84
C LEU A 159 -13.48 7.33 -11.10
N ILE A 160 -12.16 7.48 -10.98
CA ILE A 160 -11.20 7.22 -12.05
C ILE A 160 -10.40 5.93 -11.75
N PRO A 161 -10.19 5.03 -12.74
CA PRO A 161 -9.33 3.87 -12.58
C PRO A 161 -7.88 4.27 -12.28
N VAL A 162 -7.22 3.59 -11.35
CA VAL A 162 -5.80 3.83 -11.01
C VAL A 162 -4.88 3.55 -12.21
N ALA A 163 -5.28 2.71 -13.16
CA ALA A 163 -4.54 2.51 -14.40
C ALA A 163 -4.43 3.78 -15.26
N GLU A 164 -5.35 4.75 -15.11
CA GLU A 164 -5.25 6.08 -15.74
C GLU A 164 -4.34 7.03 -14.94
N LEU A 165 -4.04 6.68 -13.69
CA LEU A 165 -3.10 7.37 -12.79
C LEU A 165 -1.73 6.72 -12.76
N ASP A 166 -1.46 5.72 -13.60
CA ASP A 166 -0.16 5.05 -13.63
C ASP A 166 0.91 6.10 -14.01
N THR A 167 1.51 6.68 -12.97
CA THR A 167 2.50 7.75 -13.02
C THR A 167 3.88 7.25 -13.44
N ALA A 168 3.97 6.01 -13.92
CA ALA A 168 5.13 5.54 -14.65
C ALA A 168 5.40 6.59 -15.74
N PRO A 169 6.55 7.29 -15.69
CA PRO A 169 6.81 8.34 -16.65
C PRO A 169 6.72 7.71 -18.05
N LEU A 170 5.85 8.25 -18.89
CA LEU A 170 5.76 7.81 -20.28
C LEU A 170 7.12 8.03 -20.95
N PRO A 171 7.52 7.18 -21.91
CA PRO A 171 8.73 7.43 -22.67
C PRO A 171 8.62 8.83 -23.30
N PRO A 172 9.67 9.65 -23.17
CA PRO A 172 9.59 11.06 -23.53
C PRO A 172 9.28 11.23 -25.01
N THR A 173 8.43 12.22 -25.32
CA THR A 173 7.98 12.48 -26.69
C THR A 173 9.16 12.92 -27.59
N PRO A 174 9.07 12.66 -28.90
CA PRO A 174 10.05 13.17 -29.86
C PRO A 174 10.17 14.70 -29.75
N HIS A 175 11.39 15.20 -29.64
CA HIS A 175 11.72 16.62 -29.48
C HIS A 175 12.77 17.03 -30.50
N ALA A 176 12.88 18.34 -30.73
CA ALA A 176 13.96 18.90 -31.52
C ALA A 176 15.33 18.50 -30.93
N PRO A 177 16.37 18.31 -31.76
CA PRO A 177 17.68 17.92 -31.28
C PRO A 177 18.29 19.02 -30.39
N CYS A 178 19.03 18.60 -29.36
CA CYS A 178 19.76 19.51 -28.49
C CYS A 178 20.82 20.30 -29.27
N ILE A 179 20.75 21.63 -29.18
CA ILE A 179 21.73 22.54 -29.80
C ILE A 179 22.95 22.83 -28.91
N ARG A 180 23.04 22.18 -27.75
CA ARG A 180 24.16 22.30 -26.79
C ARG A 180 24.44 23.74 -26.32
N CYS A 181 23.39 24.53 -26.05
CA CYS A 181 23.53 25.90 -25.57
C CYS A 181 24.03 26.02 -24.11
N GLY A 182 23.86 24.98 -23.28
CA GLY A 182 24.30 24.97 -21.87
C GLY A 182 23.36 25.66 -20.87
N GLU A 183 22.30 26.34 -21.33
CA GLU A 183 21.42 27.15 -20.48
C GLU A 183 20.79 26.39 -19.29
N CYS A 184 20.44 25.12 -19.53
CA CYS A 184 19.86 24.23 -18.53
C CYS A 184 20.75 23.97 -17.30
N GLU A 185 22.08 24.05 -17.44
CA GLU A 185 23.03 23.88 -16.35
C GLU A 185 23.09 25.11 -15.45
N LEU A 186 23.08 26.31 -16.06
CA LEU A 186 23.05 27.59 -15.34
C LEU A 186 21.77 27.75 -14.49
N HIS A 187 20.67 27.16 -14.95
CA HIS A 187 19.36 27.24 -14.30
C HIS A 187 19.08 26.09 -13.33
N CYS A 188 19.96 25.10 -13.21
CA CYS A 188 19.71 23.96 -12.33
C CYS A 188 20.02 24.33 -10.86
N PRO A 189 19.02 24.36 -9.96
CA PRO A 189 19.25 24.69 -8.54
C PRO A 189 20.02 23.58 -7.78
N LYS A 190 20.18 22.41 -8.42
CA LYS A 190 20.91 21.27 -7.89
C LYS A 190 22.30 21.13 -8.52
N SER A 191 22.71 22.10 -9.35
CA SER A 191 23.98 22.12 -10.05
C SER A 191 24.26 20.81 -10.81
N LEU A 192 23.20 20.21 -11.37
CA LEU A 192 23.34 19.08 -12.28
C LEU A 192 23.84 19.58 -13.64
N ALA A 193 24.33 18.64 -14.46
CA ALA A 193 24.59 18.87 -15.87
C ALA A 193 23.50 18.22 -16.75
N PRO A 194 22.29 18.82 -16.88
CA PRO A 194 21.21 18.30 -17.72
C PRO A 194 21.63 17.99 -19.16
N HIS A 195 22.56 18.78 -19.71
CA HIS A 195 23.04 18.58 -21.08
C HIS A 195 23.77 17.23 -21.26
N MET A 196 24.58 16.81 -20.27
CA MET A 196 25.29 15.54 -20.32
C MET A 196 24.35 14.37 -20.07
N LEU A 197 23.44 14.50 -19.11
CA LEU A 197 22.38 13.53 -18.85
C LEU A 197 21.55 13.25 -20.11
N LEU A 198 21.18 14.28 -20.86
CA LEU A 198 20.43 14.11 -22.11
C LEU A 198 21.25 13.44 -23.21
N LEU A 199 22.51 13.87 -23.41
CA LEU A 199 23.36 13.36 -24.50
C LEU A 199 23.82 11.91 -24.27
N GLN A 200 23.86 11.47 -23.00
CA GLN A 200 24.26 10.12 -22.61
C GLN A 200 23.07 9.27 -22.13
N ARG A 201 21.83 9.70 -22.38
CA ARG A 201 20.61 9.05 -21.88
C ARG A 201 20.49 7.55 -22.20
N ASP A 202 21.10 7.11 -23.31
CA ASP A 202 21.05 5.72 -23.75
C ASP A 202 22.07 4.83 -22.99
N GLN A 203 22.97 5.42 -22.20
CA GLN A 203 23.92 4.69 -21.37
C GLN A 203 23.28 4.30 -20.04
N GLU A 204 23.42 3.03 -19.65
CA GLU A 204 22.73 2.47 -18.48
C GLU A 204 23.14 3.14 -17.16
N THR A 205 24.40 3.55 -17.04
CA THR A 205 24.99 4.07 -15.79
C THR A 205 24.85 5.59 -15.64
N VAL A 206 24.43 6.30 -16.69
CA VAL A 206 24.44 7.77 -16.75
C VAL A 206 23.70 8.41 -15.57
N ALA A 207 22.58 7.82 -15.14
CA ALA A 207 21.78 8.33 -14.04
C ALA A 207 22.56 8.33 -12.71
N ARG A 208 23.43 7.34 -12.49
CA ARG A 208 24.26 7.24 -11.28
C ARG A 208 25.52 8.08 -11.41
N ASP A 209 26.20 7.98 -12.55
CA ASP A 209 27.46 8.67 -12.82
C ASP A 209 27.32 10.19 -12.75
N TRP A 210 26.16 10.70 -13.18
CA TRP A 210 25.82 12.13 -13.16
C TRP A 210 24.87 12.54 -12.03
N ASN A 211 24.71 11.68 -11.00
CA ASN A 211 23.92 11.95 -9.79
C ASN A 211 22.49 12.46 -10.08
N LEU A 212 21.82 11.84 -11.04
CA LEU A 212 20.45 12.19 -11.43
C LEU A 212 19.46 12.10 -10.26
N ALA A 213 19.76 11.27 -9.26
CA ALA A 213 18.99 11.15 -8.02
C ALA A 213 18.80 12.51 -7.30
N ALA A 214 19.73 13.46 -7.46
CA ALA A 214 19.60 14.79 -6.88
C ALA A 214 18.58 15.70 -7.60
N CYS A 215 18.07 15.31 -8.77
CA CYS A 215 17.06 16.06 -9.50
C CYS A 215 15.74 16.11 -8.73
N ILE A 216 15.27 17.32 -8.44
CA ILE A 216 14.02 17.60 -7.71
C ILE A 216 12.83 17.91 -8.63
N GLU A 217 12.97 17.69 -9.94
CA GLU A 217 11.86 17.80 -10.90
C GLU A 217 11.20 19.19 -10.99
N CYS A 218 11.98 20.25 -10.72
CA CYS A 218 11.51 21.65 -10.68
C CYS A 218 11.15 22.31 -12.03
N ARG A 219 11.39 21.64 -13.17
CA ARG A 219 11.13 22.13 -14.54
C ARG A 219 11.87 23.41 -14.99
N LEU A 220 12.86 23.88 -14.24
CA LEU A 220 13.67 25.04 -14.64
C LEU A 220 14.46 24.79 -15.93
N CYS A 221 14.97 23.57 -16.12
CA CYS A 221 15.72 23.21 -17.33
C CYS A 221 14.83 23.17 -18.59
N ASP A 222 13.55 22.80 -18.46
CA ASP A 222 12.57 22.82 -19.55
C ASP A 222 12.33 24.26 -19.99
N ARG A 223 12.01 25.15 -19.03
CA ARG A 223 11.74 26.56 -19.31
C ARG A 223 12.96 27.30 -19.88
N ALA A 224 14.16 26.91 -19.45
CA ALA A 224 15.41 27.49 -19.94
C ALA A 224 15.82 26.95 -21.32
N CYS A 225 15.20 25.87 -21.83
CA CYS A 225 15.65 25.22 -23.05
C CYS A 225 15.12 25.97 -24.29
N PRO A 226 15.99 26.59 -25.12
CA PRO A 226 15.55 27.27 -26.35
C PRO A 226 15.09 26.29 -27.44
N ALA A 227 15.40 25.01 -27.31
CA ALA A 227 14.96 23.94 -28.21
C ALA A 227 13.67 23.25 -27.74
N ASP A 228 13.05 23.75 -26.66
CA ASP A 228 11.79 23.24 -26.08
C ASP A 228 11.83 21.73 -25.78
N ILE A 229 12.98 21.27 -25.26
CA ILE A 229 13.18 19.87 -24.91
C ILE A 229 12.58 19.61 -23.52
N PRO A 230 11.69 18.62 -23.35
CA PRO A 230 11.11 18.25 -22.06
C PRO A 230 12.11 17.47 -21.20
N LEU A 231 13.17 18.15 -20.74
CA LEU A 231 14.27 17.56 -19.97
C LEU A 231 13.80 16.92 -18.67
N THR A 232 12.82 17.53 -17.99
CA THR A 232 12.30 17.01 -16.73
C THR A 232 11.58 15.70 -16.93
N ASP A 233 10.77 15.56 -17.99
CA ASP A 233 10.04 14.33 -18.27
C ASP A 233 11.01 13.19 -18.65
N MET A 234 12.07 13.51 -19.42
CA MET A 234 13.20 12.61 -19.68
C MET A 234 13.88 12.14 -18.37
N PHE A 235 14.19 13.07 -17.47
CA PHE A 235 14.86 12.75 -16.20
C PHE A 235 13.98 11.96 -15.25
N LYS A 236 12.67 12.23 -15.21
CA LYS A 236 11.71 11.40 -14.48
C LYS A 236 11.73 9.97 -14.99
N TRP A 237 11.66 9.79 -16.31
CA TRP A 237 11.74 8.48 -16.95
C TRP A 237 13.06 7.76 -16.62
N MET A 238 14.20 8.44 -16.76
CA MET A 238 15.51 7.87 -16.42
C MET A 238 15.65 7.50 -14.93
N LYS A 239 15.11 8.30 -14.00
CA LYS A 239 15.08 7.98 -12.56
C LYS A 239 14.26 6.72 -12.30
N HIS A 240 13.08 6.63 -12.91
CA HIS A 240 12.20 5.47 -12.77
C HIS A 240 12.87 4.21 -13.33
N GLU A 241 13.54 4.31 -14.48
CA GLU A 241 14.24 3.18 -15.08
C GLU A 241 15.44 2.71 -14.23
N ASP A 242 16.23 3.63 -13.68
CA ASP A 242 17.32 3.29 -12.75
C ASP A 242 16.80 2.64 -11.46
N GLN A 243 15.66 3.12 -10.94
CA GLN A 243 15.03 2.53 -9.76
C GLN A 243 14.58 1.09 -10.03
N ILE A 244 13.94 0.81 -11.17
CA ILE A 244 13.55 -0.55 -11.57
C ILE A 244 14.77 -1.46 -11.70
N ARG A 245 15.85 -0.98 -12.33
CA ARG A 245 17.10 -1.76 -12.44
C ARG A 245 17.69 -2.05 -11.05
N GLY A 246 17.66 -1.07 -10.15
CA GLY A 246 18.13 -1.21 -8.77
C GLY A 246 17.36 -2.26 -7.98
N THR A 247 16.02 -2.28 -8.08
CA THR A 247 15.20 -3.29 -7.39
C THR A 247 15.45 -4.69 -7.94
N GLN A 248 15.50 -4.85 -9.27
CA GLN A 248 15.81 -6.12 -9.91
C GLN A 248 17.19 -6.66 -9.51
N ALA A 249 18.20 -5.79 -9.43
CA ALA A 249 19.54 -6.16 -8.98
C ALA A 249 19.55 -6.63 -7.52
N ALA A 250 18.83 -5.93 -6.62
CA ALA A 250 18.72 -6.31 -5.22
C ALA A 250 18.00 -7.66 -5.04
N GLU A 251 16.92 -7.90 -5.80
CA GLU A 251 16.20 -9.18 -5.80
C GLU A 251 17.08 -10.33 -6.30
N ALA A 252 17.82 -10.12 -7.38
CA ALA A 252 18.75 -11.10 -7.93
C ALA A 252 19.87 -11.45 -6.93
N GLN A 253 20.44 -10.45 -6.25
CA GLN A 253 21.43 -10.66 -5.18
C GLN A 253 20.84 -11.48 -4.02
N HIS A 254 19.62 -11.16 -3.59
CA HIS A 254 18.96 -11.91 -2.53
C HIS A 254 18.66 -13.36 -2.94
N ALA A 255 18.26 -13.59 -4.20
CA ALA A 255 18.06 -14.93 -4.75
C ALA A 255 19.38 -15.72 -4.77
N LEU A 256 20.48 -15.11 -5.21
CA LEU A 256 21.81 -15.73 -5.20
C LEU A 256 22.24 -16.12 -3.78
N HIS A 257 22.11 -15.20 -2.82
CA HIS A 257 22.44 -15.48 -1.42
C HIS A 257 21.59 -16.62 -0.83
N ARG A 258 20.31 -16.75 -1.22
CA ARG A 258 19.48 -17.91 -0.83
C ARG A 258 19.99 -19.22 -1.45
N TYR A 259 20.40 -19.19 -2.71
CA TYR A 259 20.97 -20.34 -3.41
C TYR A 259 22.29 -20.80 -2.76
N GLU A 260 23.21 -19.87 -2.48
CA GLU A 260 24.49 -20.16 -1.81
C GLU A 260 24.28 -20.79 -0.42
N ARG A 261 23.36 -20.24 0.37
CA ARG A 261 22.98 -20.84 1.67
C ARG A 261 22.35 -22.23 1.52
N HIS A 262 21.65 -22.50 0.42
CA HIS A 262 21.14 -23.83 0.16
C HIS A 262 22.27 -24.81 -0.18
N GLU A 263 23.17 -24.44 -1.09
CA GLU A 263 24.35 -25.23 -1.46
C GLU A 263 25.21 -25.57 -0.25
N GLN A 264 25.47 -24.60 0.63
CA GLN A 264 26.24 -24.84 1.87
C GLN A 264 25.56 -25.87 2.78
N ARG A 265 24.23 -25.81 2.96
CA ARG A 265 23.47 -26.80 3.75
C ARG A 265 23.47 -28.18 3.11
N VAL A 266 23.37 -28.25 1.78
CA VAL A 266 23.42 -29.52 1.05
C VAL A 266 24.82 -30.11 1.14
N ALA A 267 25.87 -29.31 0.95
CA ALA A 267 27.27 -29.72 1.06
C ALA A 267 27.61 -30.23 2.48
N SER A 268 27.16 -29.52 3.53
CA SER A 268 27.41 -29.93 4.92
C SER A 268 26.71 -31.25 5.27
N LYS A 269 25.52 -31.50 4.72
CA LYS A 269 24.76 -32.75 4.93
C LYS A 269 25.08 -33.84 3.92
N ARG A 270 25.95 -33.57 2.92
CA ARG A 270 26.26 -34.49 1.82
C ARG A 270 26.95 -35.76 2.27
N THR A 271 27.69 -35.73 3.38
CA THR A 271 28.30 -36.91 4.01
C THR A 271 27.29 -37.71 4.84
N GLU A 272 26.32 -37.05 5.49
CA GLU A 272 25.24 -37.69 6.27
C GLU A 272 24.17 -38.35 5.38
N LEU A 273 23.89 -37.81 4.20
CA LEU A 273 22.82 -38.25 3.30
C LEU A 273 23.18 -39.45 2.39
N LYS A 274 24.43 -39.93 2.39
CA LYS A 274 24.86 -41.04 1.49
C LYS A 274 24.26 -42.39 1.84
N THR A 275 23.79 -42.58 3.07
CA THR A 275 23.14 -43.82 3.50
C THR A 275 21.64 -43.58 3.66
N ARG A 276 20.84 -44.22 2.80
CA ARG A 276 19.38 -44.29 2.99
C ARG A 276 19.11 -44.96 4.33
N PRO A 277 18.49 -44.29 5.32
CA PRO A 277 18.22 -44.89 6.62
C PRO A 277 17.31 -46.10 6.44
N LYS A 278 17.62 -47.21 7.14
CA LYS A 278 16.81 -48.42 7.10
C LYS A 278 15.52 -48.19 7.88
N GLN A 279 14.50 -49.01 7.63
CA GLN A 279 13.19 -48.87 8.28
C GLN A 279 13.27 -49.00 9.82
N SER A 280 14.31 -49.68 10.34
CA SER A 280 14.66 -49.76 11.77
C SER A 280 15.16 -48.45 12.37
N ASP A 281 15.73 -47.56 11.55
CA ASP A 281 16.29 -46.28 12.00
C ASP A 281 15.21 -45.20 12.08
N ALA A 282 14.08 -45.40 11.38
CA ALA A 282 12.93 -44.50 11.39
C ALA A 282 12.19 -44.48 12.73
N SER A 283 12.08 -45.64 13.41
CA SER A 283 11.51 -45.71 14.76
C SER A 283 12.42 -45.03 15.80
N ALA A 284 13.74 -45.23 15.71
CA ALA A 284 14.71 -44.56 16.59
C ALA A 284 14.77 -43.04 16.37
N LEU A 285 14.59 -42.56 15.13
CA LEU A 285 14.51 -41.12 14.82
C LEU A 285 13.24 -40.48 15.42
N LEU A 286 12.10 -41.18 15.34
CA LEU A 286 10.83 -40.73 15.91
C LEU A 286 10.88 -40.61 17.44
N GLU A 287 11.58 -41.52 18.13
CA GLU A 287 11.77 -41.40 19.58
C GLU A 287 12.66 -40.22 19.98
N ARG A 288 13.72 -39.94 19.22
CA ARG A 288 14.59 -38.77 19.48
C ARG A 288 13.88 -37.44 19.28
N ILE A 289 12.96 -37.36 18.31
CA ILE A 289 12.14 -36.16 18.08
C ILE A 289 11.11 -35.99 19.21
N LYS A 290 10.51 -37.09 19.70
CA LYS A 290 9.57 -37.07 20.83
C LYS A 290 10.24 -36.72 22.16
N ALA A 291 11.53 -37.00 22.33
CA ALA A 291 12.28 -36.70 23.55
C ALA A 291 12.60 -35.19 23.73
N GLY A 292 12.51 -34.38 22.66
CA GLY A 292 12.83 -32.94 22.69
C GLY A 292 14.33 -32.64 22.89
N PRO A 293 14.81 -31.44 22.54
CA PRO A 293 16.20 -31.06 22.82
C PRO A 293 16.37 -30.87 24.33
N GLN A 294 17.35 -31.56 24.92
CA GLN A 294 17.79 -31.30 26.31
C GLN A 294 18.43 -29.92 26.43
#